data_AF-A0A438EQY9-F1
#
_entry.id   AF-A0A438EQY9-F1
#
_cell.length_a   1.000
_cell.length_b   1.000
_cell.length_c   1.000
_cell.angle_alpha   90.00
_cell.angle_beta   90.00
_cell.angle_gamma   90.00
#
_symmetry.space_group_name_H-M   'P 1'
#
loop_
_entity.id
_entity.type
_entity.pdbx_description
1 polymer ?
#
loop_
_entity_poly.entity_id
_entity_poly.type
_entity_poly.pdbx_seq_one_letter_code
_entity_poly.pdbx_strand_id
1 'polypeptide(L)'
;MTTESDNVVVTELAPVATPTVAQVPAMPTAVPISVSPGRKTREDAPKLKEDEHDIQVISAIDAWKHSDFLCRNYVMNGLVDSLYNVYSDKKTAKELWESLDRKYKTGGCRG
;
A
#
# COMPACT_ATOMS: atom_id res chain seq x y z
N MET A 1 -34.25 -58.37 -1.83
CA MET A 1 -34.98 -57.87 -0.66
C MET A 1 -34.56 -58.69 0.53
N THR A 2 -33.66 -58.17 1.36
CA THR A 2 -33.34 -58.69 2.68
C THR A 2 -32.86 -57.50 3.51
N THR A 3 -33.78 -56.94 4.29
CA THR A 3 -33.52 -55.96 5.35
C THR A 3 -33.90 -56.64 6.66
N GLU A 4 -32.93 -56.78 7.54
CA GLU A 4 -33.03 -57.19 8.95
C GLU A 4 -31.72 -56.73 9.59
N SER A 5 -31.62 -56.22 10.81
CA SER A 5 -32.56 -55.54 11.69
C SER A 5 -31.67 -54.76 12.69
N ASP A 6 -32.22 -53.66 13.17
CA ASP A 6 -32.02 -53.00 14.46
C ASP A 6 -30.75 -53.27 15.26
N ASN A 7 -29.91 -52.23 15.37
CA ASN A 7 -28.97 -52.10 16.49
C ASN A 7 -29.08 -50.68 17.09
N VAL A 8 -29.95 -50.60 18.09
CA VAL A 8 -29.99 -49.74 19.29
C VAL A 8 -29.17 -48.44 19.26
N VAL A 9 -29.90 -47.32 19.35
CA VAL A 9 -29.35 -46.01 19.67
C VAL A 9 -28.80 -46.02 21.10
N VAL A 10 -27.48 -46.03 21.24
CA VAL A 10 -26.84 -45.69 22.51
C VAL A 10 -26.38 -44.24 22.39
N THR A 11 -27.25 -43.35 22.85
CA THR A 11 -26.92 -41.95 23.07
C THR A 11 -25.90 -41.88 24.20
N GLU A 12 -24.62 -41.79 23.84
CA GLU A 12 -23.58 -41.41 24.80
C GLU A 12 -23.74 -39.91 25.08
N LEU A 13 -24.17 -39.57 26.29
CA LEU A 13 -24.16 -38.21 26.81
C LEU A 13 -22.71 -37.76 26.92
N ALA A 14 -22.31 -36.81 26.07
CA ALA A 14 -20.97 -36.23 26.08
C ALA A 14 -20.57 -35.76 27.49
N PRO A 15 -19.31 -35.97 27.92
CA PRO A 15 -18.82 -35.37 29.15
C PRO A 15 -18.88 -33.85 29.01
N VAL A 16 -19.50 -33.19 29.98
CA VAL A 16 -19.54 -31.73 30.09
C VAL A 16 -18.11 -31.18 30.08
N ALA A 17 -17.68 -30.71 28.92
CA ALA A 17 -16.42 -30.00 28.78
C ALA A 17 -16.58 -28.65 29.50
N THR A 18 -15.78 -28.49 30.55
CA THR A 18 -15.47 -27.22 31.23
C THR A 18 -15.39 -26.05 30.25
N PRO A 19 -15.81 -24.83 30.64
CA PRO A 19 -15.59 -23.64 29.82
C PRO A 19 -14.08 -23.39 29.71
N THR A 20 -13.46 -23.93 28.66
CA THR A 20 -12.19 -23.44 28.15
C THR A 20 -12.46 -21.99 27.76
N VAL A 21 -11.83 -21.08 28.49
CA VAL A 21 -11.71 -19.67 28.09
C VAL A 21 -11.32 -19.68 26.63
N ALA A 22 -12.20 -19.12 25.78
CA ALA A 22 -11.94 -18.97 24.36
C ALA A 22 -10.57 -18.29 24.22
N GLN A 23 -9.57 -19.06 23.79
CA GLN A 23 -8.29 -18.49 23.45
C GLN A 23 -8.57 -17.57 22.26
N VAL A 24 -8.50 -16.27 22.52
CA VAL A 24 -8.55 -15.24 21.48
C VAL A 24 -7.55 -15.67 20.40
N PRO A 25 -7.95 -15.82 19.13
CA PRO A 25 -6.97 -16.10 18.08
C PRO A 25 -5.93 -14.98 18.15
N ALA A 26 -4.69 -15.35 18.45
CA ALA A 26 -3.60 -14.41 18.42
C ALA A 26 -3.57 -13.81 17.02
N MET A 27 -3.75 -12.48 16.94
CA MET A 27 -3.60 -11.75 15.69
C MET A 27 -2.24 -12.12 15.08
N PRO A 28 -2.12 -12.28 13.75
CA PRO A 28 -0.81 -12.47 13.14
C PRO A 28 0.07 -11.30 13.61
N THR A 29 1.15 -11.63 14.32
CA THR A 29 2.10 -10.61 14.75
C THR A 29 2.65 -9.98 13.49
N ALA A 30 2.27 -8.73 13.23
CA ALA A 30 2.89 -7.92 12.20
C ALA A 30 4.37 -7.79 12.58
N VAL A 31 5.22 -8.57 11.94
CA VAL A 31 6.66 -8.35 12.03
C VAL A 31 6.90 -6.92 11.54
N PRO A 32 7.48 -6.03 12.35
CA PRO A 32 7.79 -4.70 11.86
C PRO A 32 8.81 -4.88 10.74
N ILE A 33 8.44 -4.51 9.52
CA ILE A 33 9.40 -4.32 8.44
C ILE A 33 10.36 -3.26 8.97
N SER A 34 11.56 -3.68 9.36
CA SER A 34 12.62 -2.80 9.82
C SER A 34 13.05 -1.92 8.65
N VAL A 35 12.34 -0.81 8.47
CA VAL A 35 12.79 0.28 7.60
C VAL A 35 13.90 0.99 8.35
N SER A 36 15.14 0.61 8.05
CA SER A 36 16.32 1.35 8.48
C SER A 36 16.19 2.82 8.01
N PRO A 37 16.19 3.82 8.92
CA PRO A 37 16.09 5.22 8.56
C PRO A 37 17.40 5.65 7.88
N GLY A 38 17.46 5.58 6.55
CA GLY A 38 18.69 5.91 5.85
C GLY A 38 18.67 5.77 4.34
N ARG A 39 17.75 5.00 3.75
CA ARG A 39 17.61 5.00 2.30
C ARG A 39 16.83 6.23 1.85
N LYS A 40 17.56 7.24 1.39
CA LYS A 40 17.00 8.27 0.52
C LYS A 40 16.85 7.61 -0.84
N THR A 41 15.84 6.75 -0.99
CA THR A 41 15.52 6.16 -2.29
C THR A 41 15.05 7.32 -3.16
N ARG A 42 15.94 7.82 -4.01
CA ARG A 42 15.57 8.70 -5.12
C ARG A 42 14.81 7.79 -6.08
N GLU A 43 13.50 7.75 -5.92
CA GLU A 43 12.60 6.98 -6.77
C GLU A 43 12.58 7.66 -8.15
N ASP A 44 13.51 7.28 -9.00
CA ASP A 44 13.49 7.64 -10.41
C ASP A 44 12.51 6.70 -11.12
N ALA A 45 11.83 7.21 -12.15
CA ALA A 45 10.85 6.44 -12.90
C ALA A 45 11.50 5.12 -13.40
N PRO A 46 10.85 3.96 -13.22
CA PRO A 46 11.38 2.71 -13.75
C PRO A 46 11.49 2.81 -15.27
N LYS A 47 12.68 2.56 -15.81
CA LYS A 47 12.95 2.56 -17.26
C LYS A 47 12.86 1.12 -17.76
N LEU A 48 11.92 0.84 -18.67
CA LEU A 48 11.86 -0.46 -19.35
C LEU A 48 12.99 -0.58 -20.37
N LYS A 49 13.56 -1.78 -20.44
CA LYS A 49 14.35 -2.28 -21.57
C LYS A 49 13.37 -3.12 -22.41
N GLU A 50 13.35 -2.88 -23.72
CA GLU A 50 12.27 -3.27 -24.64
C GLU A 50 12.10 -4.79 -24.86
N ASP A 51 12.97 -5.61 -24.29
CA ASP A 51 13.04 -7.06 -24.49
C ASP A 51 12.49 -7.93 -23.34
N GLU A 52 12.08 -7.34 -22.20
CA GLU A 52 11.50 -8.08 -21.08
C GLU A 52 10.01 -7.70 -20.89
N HIS A 53 9.11 -8.47 -21.50
CA HIS A 53 7.66 -8.44 -21.24
C HIS A 53 7.30 -9.07 -19.88
N ASP A 54 8.10 -8.80 -18.86
CA ASP A 54 7.82 -9.27 -17.51
C ASP A 54 6.61 -8.52 -16.98
N ILE A 55 5.52 -9.27 -16.79
CA ILE A 55 4.25 -8.80 -16.22
C ILE A 55 4.49 -8.05 -14.90
N GLN A 56 5.52 -8.46 -14.15
CA GLN A 56 5.95 -7.81 -12.91
C GLN A 56 6.46 -6.38 -13.14
N VAL A 57 7.24 -6.14 -14.20
CA VAL A 57 7.81 -4.82 -14.49
C VAL A 57 6.73 -3.88 -15.00
N ILE A 58 5.82 -4.37 -15.85
CA ILE A 58 4.65 -3.61 -16.29
C ILE A 58 3.78 -3.22 -15.09
N SER A 59 3.49 -4.18 -14.19
CA SER A 59 2.72 -3.94 -12.97
C SER A 59 3.40 -2.93 -12.05
N ALA A 60 4.73 -3.00 -11.90
CA ALA A 60 5.49 -2.05 -11.10
C ALA A 60 5.43 -0.63 -11.68
N ILE A 61 5.47 -0.49 -13.00
CA ILE A 61 5.36 0.82 -13.67
C ILE A 61 3.97 1.40 -13.54
N ASP A 62 2.92 0.59 -13.70
CA ASP A 62 1.56 1.07 -13.54
C ASP A 62 1.26 1.45 -12.09
N ALA A 63 1.75 0.67 -11.11
CA ALA A 63 1.70 1.04 -9.70
C ALA A 63 2.44 2.36 -9.43
N TRP A 64 3.63 2.54 -10.02
CA TRP A 64 4.40 3.77 -9.90
C TRP A 64 3.65 4.97 -10.49
N LYS A 65 3.12 4.86 -11.71
CA LYS A 65 2.32 5.93 -12.35
C LYS A 65 1.08 6.28 -11.54
N HIS A 66 0.40 5.28 -10.98
CA HIS A 66 -0.75 5.52 -10.12
C HIS A 66 -0.36 6.28 -8.86
N SER A 67 0.75 5.89 -8.22
CA SER A 67 1.27 6.58 -7.04
C SER A 67 1.72 8.02 -7.34
N ASP A 68 2.36 8.26 -8.49
CA ASP A 68 2.78 9.59 -8.93
C ASP A 68 1.57 10.51 -9.19
N PHE A 69 0.54 9.98 -9.86
CA PHE A 69 -0.71 10.71 -10.07
C PHE A 69 -1.40 11.10 -8.76
N LEU A 70 -1.53 10.16 -7.82
CA LEU A 70 -2.13 10.42 -6.52
C LEU A 70 -1.32 11.47 -5.75
N CYS A 71 0.01 11.31 -5.66
CA CYS A 71 0.90 12.24 -4.98
C CYS A 71 0.77 13.65 -5.55
N ARG A 72 0.80 13.78 -6.89
CA ARG A 72 0.61 15.06 -7.57
C ARG A 72 -0.75 15.68 -7.24
N ASN A 73 -1.83 14.90 -7.27
CA ASN A 73 -3.17 15.38 -6.95
C ASN A 73 -3.27 15.88 -5.50
N TYR A 74 -2.67 15.18 -4.53
CA TYR A 74 -2.65 15.62 -3.13
C TYR A 74 -1.94 16.97 -2.97
N VAL A 75 -0.77 17.14 -3.60
CA VAL A 75 -0.05 18.42 -3.55
C VAL A 75 -0.88 19.51 -4.21
N MET A 76 -1.46 19.26 -5.39
CA MET A 76 -2.26 20.23 -6.13
C MET A 76 -3.51 20.68 -5.37
N ASN A 77 -4.20 19.77 -4.66
CA ASN A 77 -5.37 20.12 -3.83
C ASN A 77 -5.04 21.04 -2.65
N GLY A 78 -3.78 21.08 -2.21
CA GLY A 78 -3.31 21.99 -1.16
C GLY A 78 -2.87 23.37 -1.67
N LEU A 79 -2.81 23.57 -2.99
CA LEU A 79 -2.37 24.83 -3.59
C LEU A 79 -3.56 25.78 -3.77
N VAL A 80 -3.30 27.08 -3.58
CA VAL A 80 -4.24 28.13 -3.97
C VAL A 80 -4.37 28.21 -5.50
N ASP A 81 -5.52 28.64 -6.01
CA ASP A 81 -5.85 28.64 -7.45
C ASP A 81 -4.77 29.32 -8.33
N SER A 82 -4.16 30.39 -7.83
CA SER A 82 -3.09 31.11 -8.53
C SER A 82 -1.82 30.27 -8.74
N LEU A 83 -1.50 29.37 -7.81
CA LEU A 83 -0.40 28.43 -7.93
C LEU A 83 -0.82 27.18 -8.71
N TYR A 84 -2.08 26.73 -8.54
CA TYR A 84 -2.60 25.58 -9.27
C TYR A 84 -2.44 25.72 -10.79
N ASN A 85 -2.82 26.87 -11.36
CA ASN A 85 -2.70 27.12 -12.80
C ASN A 85 -1.24 27.21 -13.29
N VAL A 86 -0.31 27.61 -12.41
CA VAL A 86 1.12 27.70 -12.75
C VAL A 86 1.79 26.32 -12.72
N TYR A 87 1.28 25.42 -11.88
CA TYR A 87 1.87 24.12 -11.62
C TYR A 87 1.11 22.95 -12.24
N SER A 88 -0.06 23.18 -12.87
CA SER A 88 -0.87 22.17 -13.55
C SER A 88 -0.13 21.46 -14.68
N ASP A 89 0.80 22.17 -15.32
CA ASP A 89 1.58 21.70 -16.46
C ASP A 89 2.68 20.70 -16.09
N LYS A 90 2.92 20.49 -14.78
CA LYS A 90 3.93 19.53 -14.30
C LYS A 90 3.43 18.11 -14.50
N LYS A 91 4.24 17.29 -15.17
CA LYS A 91 3.83 15.94 -15.59
C LYS A 91 3.99 14.91 -14.48
N THR A 92 4.94 15.14 -13.58
CA THR A 92 5.24 14.24 -12.44
C THR A 92 5.18 14.96 -11.11
N ALA A 93 4.90 14.23 -10.03
CA ALA A 93 4.92 14.76 -8.67
C ALA A 93 6.32 15.29 -8.29
N LYS A 94 7.38 14.64 -8.81
CA LYS A 94 8.77 15.06 -8.63
C LYS A 94 9.04 16.46 -9.19
N GLU A 95 8.67 16.72 -10.45
CA GLU A 95 8.86 18.04 -11.08
C GLU A 95 8.06 19.15 -10.39
N LEU A 96 6.85 18.81 -9.93
CA LEU A 96 6.01 19.70 -9.13
C LEU A 96 6.71 20.09 -7.84
N TRP A 97 7.14 19.09 -7.06
CA TRP A 97 7.82 19.30 -5.79
C TRP A 97 9.14 20.06 -5.96
N GLU A 98 9.99 19.71 -6.94
CA GLU A 98 11.24 20.42 -7.21
C GLU A 98 11.02 21.89 -7.58
N SER A 99 9.94 22.18 -8.33
CA SER A 99 9.60 23.57 -8.70
C SER A 99 9.10 24.39 -7.51
N LEU A 100 8.33 23.77 -6.60
CA LEU A 100 7.90 24.38 -5.34
C LEU A 100 9.12 24.60 -4.42
N ASP A 101 9.91 23.56 -4.20
CA ASP A 101 11.10 23.58 -3.37
C ASP A 101 12.08 24.67 -3.80
N ARG A 102 12.32 24.84 -5.10
CA ARG A 102 13.16 25.94 -5.61
C ARG A 102 12.59 27.33 -5.29
N LYS A 103 11.27 27.51 -5.41
CA LYS A 103 10.61 28.80 -5.15
C LYS A 103 10.67 29.18 -3.68
N TYR A 104 10.52 28.21 -2.78
CA TYR A 104 10.54 28.45 -1.34
C TYR A 104 11.95 28.47 -0.74
N LYS A 105 12.91 27.68 -1.25
CA LYS A 105 14.31 27.71 -0.80
C LYS A 105 15.06 28.96 -1.22
N THR A 106 14.74 29.54 -2.38
CA THR A 106 15.38 30.79 -2.85
C THR A 106 14.96 32.02 -2.02
N GLY A 107 13.95 31.90 -1.14
CA GLY A 107 13.56 32.95 -0.20
C GLY A 107 14.37 32.99 1.10
N GLY A 108 15.26 32.01 1.35
CA GLY A 108 15.95 31.83 2.64
C GLY A 108 17.29 32.56 2.81
N CYS A 109 17.77 33.29 1.79
CA CYS A 109 19.01 34.07 1.85
C CYS A 109 18.82 35.51 1.35
N ARG A 110 17.92 36.26 2.00
CA ARG A 110 18.01 37.71 2.07
C ARG A 110 17.92 38.12 3.54
N GLY A 111 19.07 38.11 4.19
CA GLY A 111 19.33 38.64 5.52
C GLY A 111 20.72 39.20 5.53
#